data_AF-A0A4Y7RJ58-F1
#
_entry.id   AF-A0A4Y7RJ58-F1
#
_cell.length_a   1.000
_cell.length_b   1.000
_cell.length_c   1.000
_cell.angle_alpha   90.00
_cell.angle_beta   90.00
_cell.angle_gamma   90.00
#
_symmetry.space_group_name_H-M   'P 1'
#
loop_
_entity.id
_entity.type
_entity.pdbx_description
1 polymer ?
#
loop_
_entity_poly.entity_id
_entity_poly.type
_entity_poly.pdbx_seq_one_letter_code
_entity_poly.pdbx_strand_id
1 'polypeptide(L)'
;GFGKTIQTLTRIVEGKPHKSDKEDGWSGTTLVVCPLSVVDQWKAEVEKMTKLRVVKHQGTSRTTDPAQLRKHHVVVTTYDTVKSEYETYLPPAKDEGQAKLKLKSKSAPALLPSNYGYALNVCADEAHTIKNAKTKGAIACCELEAKYRWCLTGTPIKNNVSELHSLFKFLHVKPYND
;
A
#
# COMPACT_ATOMS: atom_id res chain seq x y z
N GLY A 1 19.81 11.60 -8.60
CA GLY A 1 18.88 10.53 -8.17
C GLY A 1 18.91 9.41 -9.20
N PHE A 2 19.07 8.16 -8.77
CA PHE A 2 19.32 6.98 -9.62
C PHE A 2 18.12 6.49 -10.47
N GLY A 3 17.13 7.34 -10.77
CA GLY A 3 16.02 6.99 -11.67
C GLY A 3 15.06 5.92 -11.16
N LYS A 4 15.01 5.65 -9.84
CA LYS A 4 14.14 4.61 -9.24
C LYS A 4 12.67 4.74 -9.68
N THR A 5 12.16 5.97 -9.74
CA THR A 5 10.78 6.23 -10.17
C THR A 5 10.55 5.81 -11.62
N ILE A 6 11.44 6.20 -12.54
CA ILE A 6 11.35 5.83 -13.96
C ILE A 6 11.41 4.31 -14.15
N GLN A 7 12.34 3.64 -13.46
CA GLN A 7 12.45 2.17 -13.49
C GLN A 7 11.17 1.51 -12.97
N THR A 8 10.59 2.05 -11.91
CA THR A 8 9.32 1.55 -11.35
C THR A 8 8.17 1.76 -12.32
N LEU A 9 8.05 2.94 -12.94
CA LEU A 9 7.02 3.21 -13.94
C LEU A 9 7.14 2.30 -15.15
N THR A 10 8.37 2.05 -15.62
CA THR A 10 8.63 1.09 -16.70
C THR A 10 8.13 -0.30 -16.32
N ARG A 11 8.46 -0.75 -15.10
CA ARG A 11 8.00 -2.04 -14.58
C ARG A 11 6.47 -2.14 -14.46
N ILE A 12 5.79 -1.06 -14.07
CA ILE A 12 4.32 -1.00 -14.01
C ILE A 12 3.70 -1.09 -15.40
N VAL A 13 4.27 -0.39 -16.38
CA VAL A 13 3.78 -0.38 -17.77
C VAL A 13 3.94 -1.76 -18.43
N GLU A 14 5.06 -2.42 -18.20
CA GLU A 14 5.35 -3.77 -18.73
C GLU A 14 4.62 -4.86 -17.93
N GLY A 15 4.43 -4.65 -16.63
CA GLY A 15 3.89 -5.60 -15.67
C GLY A 15 2.38 -5.79 -15.71
N LYS A 16 1.83 -6.05 -16.89
CA LYS A 16 0.40 -6.38 -17.03
C LYS A 16 0.11 -7.73 -16.35
N PRO A 17 -1.06 -7.87 -15.70
CA PRO A 17 -1.45 -9.14 -15.09
C PRO A 17 -1.55 -10.24 -16.15
N HIS A 18 -0.92 -11.39 -15.87
CA HIS A 18 -1.05 -12.60 -16.65
C HIS A 18 -2.46 -13.19 -16.55
N LYS A 19 -2.76 -14.18 -17.41
CA LYS A 19 -4.06 -14.86 -17.38
C LYS A 19 -4.34 -15.50 -16.02
N SER A 20 -3.34 -16.17 -15.45
CA SER A 20 -3.40 -16.76 -14.10
C SER A 20 -3.66 -15.72 -13.02
N ASP A 21 -3.04 -14.53 -13.10
CA ASP A 21 -3.27 -13.45 -12.12
C ASP A 21 -4.75 -13.01 -12.11
N LYS A 22 -5.39 -12.97 -13.29
CA LYS A 22 -6.81 -12.64 -13.41
C LYS A 22 -7.71 -13.77 -12.92
N GLU A 23 -7.34 -15.02 -13.19
CA GLU A 23 -8.06 -16.21 -12.70
C GLU A 23 -8.01 -16.29 -11.15
N ASP A 24 -6.89 -15.88 -10.54
CA ASP A 24 -6.73 -15.72 -9.08
C ASP A 24 -7.48 -14.49 -8.51
N GLY A 25 -8.12 -13.68 -9.35
CA GLY A 25 -8.91 -12.51 -8.93
C GLY A 25 -8.12 -11.20 -8.75
N TRP A 26 -6.81 -11.17 -9.04
CA TRP A 26 -6.00 -9.96 -8.92
C TRP A 26 -6.40 -8.90 -9.95
N SER A 27 -6.54 -7.65 -9.51
CA SER A 27 -6.62 -6.52 -10.44
C SER A 27 -5.25 -6.24 -11.07
N GLY A 28 -5.20 -5.46 -12.16
CA GLY A 28 -3.94 -4.95 -12.72
C GLY A 28 -3.43 -3.68 -12.01
N THR A 29 -3.96 -3.33 -10.84
CA THR A 29 -3.62 -2.10 -10.12
C THR A 29 -2.27 -2.23 -9.42
N THR A 30 -1.47 -1.16 -9.46
CA THR A 30 -0.29 -0.99 -8.61
C THR A 30 -0.57 0.06 -7.53
N LEU A 31 -0.40 -0.33 -6.27
CA LEU A 31 -0.51 0.56 -5.12
C LEU A 31 0.88 1.10 -4.76
N VAL A 32 1.05 2.42 -4.81
CA VAL A 32 2.26 3.11 -4.34
C VAL A 32 1.99 3.71 -2.98
N VAL A 33 2.73 3.27 -1.97
CA VAL A 33 2.71 3.81 -0.61
C VAL A 33 3.96 4.66 -0.44
N CYS A 34 3.80 5.97 -0.25
CA CYS A 34 4.92 6.90 -0.17
C CYS A 34 4.75 7.93 0.96
N PRO A 35 5.80 8.69 1.32
CA PRO A 35 5.64 9.87 2.18
C PRO A 35 4.64 10.87 1.58
N LEU A 36 3.91 11.59 2.45
CA LEU A 36 2.91 12.58 2.03
C LEU A 36 3.49 13.64 1.09
N SER A 37 4.74 14.04 1.33
CA SER A 37 5.44 15.08 0.56
C SER A 37 5.67 14.72 -0.92
N VAL A 38 5.64 13.44 -1.30
CA VAL A 38 5.94 12.99 -2.67
C VAL A 38 4.73 12.42 -3.41
N VAL A 39 3.52 12.49 -2.82
CA VAL A 39 2.30 12.00 -3.46
C VAL A 39 2.00 12.72 -4.76
N ASP A 40 2.07 14.05 -4.76
CA ASP A 40 1.82 14.86 -5.96
C ASP A 40 2.90 14.67 -7.02
N GLN A 41 4.14 14.46 -6.59
CA GLN A 41 5.25 14.14 -7.49
C GLN A 41 5.01 12.80 -8.20
N TRP A 42 4.65 11.74 -7.45
CA TRP A 42 4.33 10.44 -8.03
C TRP A 42 3.21 10.53 -9.06
N LYS A 43 2.12 11.22 -8.72
CA LYS A 43 1.02 11.44 -9.65
C LYS A 43 1.48 12.15 -10.92
N ALA A 44 2.20 13.27 -10.77
CA ALA A 44 2.69 14.06 -11.90
C ALA A 44 3.64 13.26 -12.79
N GLU A 45 4.52 12.43 -12.23
CA GLU A 45 5.43 11.58 -13.01
C GLU A 45 4.67 10.49 -13.78
N VAL A 46 3.66 9.85 -13.19
CA VAL A 46 2.81 8.87 -13.89
C VAL A 46 2.06 9.53 -15.05
N GLU A 47 1.45 10.68 -14.83
CA GLU A 47 0.70 11.44 -15.85
C GLU A 47 1.61 11.95 -16.97
N LYS A 48 2.84 12.36 -16.63
CA LYS A 48 3.82 12.87 -17.59
C LYS A 48 4.43 11.76 -18.44
N MET A 49 4.76 10.61 -17.84
CA MET A 49 5.59 9.58 -18.48
C MET A 49 4.80 8.42 -19.07
N THR A 50 3.51 8.29 -18.73
CA THR A 50 2.70 7.13 -19.12
C THR A 50 1.30 7.56 -19.55
N LYS A 51 0.54 6.64 -20.15
CA LYS A 51 -0.90 6.80 -20.42
C LYS A 51 -1.77 6.12 -19.34
N LEU A 52 -1.21 5.85 -18.17
CA LEU A 52 -1.90 5.11 -17.11
C LEU A 52 -2.84 6.03 -16.33
N ARG A 53 -4.00 5.49 -15.96
CA ARG A 53 -4.94 6.18 -15.05
C ARG A 53 -4.39 6.10 -13.63
N VAL A 54 -4.16 7.25 -13.02
CA VAL A 54 -3.64 7.39 -11.66
C VAL A 54 -4.60 8.16 -10.77
N VAL A 55 -4.73 7.73 -9.51
CA VAL A 55 -5.53 8.41 -8.49
C VAL A 55 -4.75 8.59 -7.19
N LYS A 56 -4.99 9.70 -6.51
CA LYS A 56 -4.52 9.91 -5.13
C LYS A 56 -5.56 9.37 -4.17
N HIS A 57 -5.15 8.47 -3.28
CA HIS A 57 -5.97 7.93 -2.21
C HIS A 57 -5.44 8.43 -0.88
N GLN A 58 -5.85 9.65 -0.52
CA GLN A 58 -5.46 10.32 0.72
C GLN A 58 -6.50 11.38 1.12
N GLY A 59 -6.45 11.84 2.37
CA GLY A 59 -7.32 12.91 2.86
C GLY A 59 -8.76 12.45 3.12
N THR A 60 -9.61 13.37 3.55
CA THR A 60 -10.98 13.08 4.03
C THR A 60 -11.98 12.77 2.92
N SER A 61 -11.72 13.21 1.69
CA SER A 61 -12.60 13.01 0.53
C SER A 61 -12.29 11.73 -0.27
N ARG A 62 -11.44 10.84 0.27
CA ARG A 62 -11.06 9.60 -0.40
C ARG A 62 -12.24 8.63 -0.52
N THR A 63 -12.30 7.90 -1.63
CA THR A 63 -13.29 6.83 -1.81
C THR A 63 -13.08 5.73 -0.80
N THR A 64 -14.16 5.14 -0.33
CA THR A 64 -14.13 3.96 0.55
C THR A 64 -14.55 2.69 -0.18
N ASP A 65 -14.92 2.83 -1.46
CA ASP A 65 -15.25 1.73 -2.36
C ASP A 65 -13.98 1.22 -3.07
N PRO A 66 -13.51 -0.02 -2.78
CA PRO A 66 -12.38 -0.63 -3.47
C PRO A 66 -12.59 -0.71 -4.99
N ALA A 67 -13.83 -0.87 -5.47
CA ALA A 67 -14.13 -0.99 -6.89
C ALA A 67 -13.80 0.29 -7.67
N GLN A 68 -13.90 1.48 -7.05
CA GLN A 68 -13.46 2.73 -7.68
C GLN A 68 -11.94 2.78 -7.83
N LEU A 69 -11.20 2.28 -6.84
CA LEU A 69 -9.74 2.27 -6.91
C LEU A 69 -9.23 1.25 -7.94
N ARG A 70 -9.88 0.09 -8.07
CA ARG A 70 -9.57 -0.93 -9.10
C ARG A 70 -9.74 -0.45 -10.54
N LYS A 71 -10.48 0.65 -10.75
CA LYS A 71 -10.56 1.32 -12.06
C LYS A 71 -9.26 2.04 -12.42
N HIS A 72 -8.30 2.20 -11.52
CA HIS A 72 -7.05 2.91 -11.79
C HIS A 72 -5.91 1.90 -11.95
N HIS A 73 -4.98 2.20 -12.84
CA HIS A 73 -3.78 1.39 -13.00
C HIS A 73 -2.78 1.68 -11.87
N VAL A 74 -2.75 2.91 -11.37
CA VAL A 74 -1.89 3.33 -10.25
C VAL A 74 -2.74 4.03 -9.19
N VAL A 75 -2.59 3.61 -7.94
CA VAL A 75 -3.17 4.28 -6.76
C VAL A 75 -2.01 4.76 -5.91
N VAL A 76 -1.92 6.07 -5.66
CA VAL A 76 -0.88 6.66 -4.81
C VAL A 76 -1.49 7.01 -3.46
N THR A 77 -0.93 6.45 -2.38
CA THR A 77 -1.40 6.66 -1.01
C THR A 77 -0.23 6.92 -0.06
N THR A 78 -0.54 7.20 1.20
CA THR A 78 0.45 7.46 2.24
C THR A 78 0.47 6.37 3.29
N TYR A 79 1.62 6.22 3.95
CA TYR A 79 1.75 5.35 5.12
C TYR A 79 0.71 5.65 6.21
N ASP A 80 0.40 6.94 6.43
CA ASP A 80 -0.62 7.35 7.39
C ASP A 80 -2.05 6.97 6.96
N THR A 81 -2.35 7.03 5.66
CA THR A 81 -3.66 6.62 5.13
C THR A 81 -3.84 5.11 5.29
N VAL A 82 -2.82 4.32 4.95
CA VAL A 82 -2.80 2.86 5.14
C VAL A 82 -3.00 2.50 6.61
N LYS A 83 -2.26 3.16 7.52
CA LYS A 83 -2.42 2.99 8.97
C LYS A 83 -3.84 3.32 9.43
N SER A 84 -4.41 4.44 8.99
CA SER A 84 -5.75 4.88 9.39
C SER A 84 -6.85 3.92 8.94
N GLU A 85 -6.72 3.33 7.74
CA GLU A 85 -7.66 2.31 7.25
C GLU A 85 -7.50 1.00 8.01
N TYR A 86 -6.28 0.63 8.36
CA TYR A 86 -6.01 -0.56 9.17
C TYR A 86 -6.61 -0.45 10.57
N GLU A 87 -6.50 0.70 11.22
CA GLU A 87 -7.15 0.94 12.51
C GLU A 87 -8.69 0.93 12.43
N THR A 88 -9.26 1.15 11.24
CA THR A 88 -10.70 1.04 11.00
C THR A 88 -11.14 -0.40 10.70
N TYR A 89 -10.25 -1.19 10.11
CA TYR A 89 -10.46 -2.61 9.82
C TYR A 89 -10.45 -3.49 11.07
N LEU A 90 -9.60 -3.17 12.05
CA LEU A 90 -9.49 -3.97 13.27
C LEU A 90 -10.81 -3.99 14.06
N PRO A 91 -11.21 -5.14 14.59
CA PRO A 91 -12.36 -5.20 15.50
C PRO A 91 -12.10 -4.26 16.69
N PRO A 92 -13.14 -3.58 17.20
CA PRO A 92 -12.98 -2.75 18.40
C PRO A 92 -12.39 -3.62 19.51
N ALA A 93 -11.32 -3.13 20.14
CA ALA A 93 -10.72 -3.79 21.29
C ALA A 93 -11.82 -4.03 22.33
N LYS A 94 -11.90 -5.25 22.86
CA LYS A 94 -12.76 -5.59 24.00
C LYS A 94 -12.21 -4.91 25.25
N ASP A 95 -12.37 -3.61 25.37
CA ASP A 95 -12.22 -2.93 26.66
C ASP A 95 -13.56 -3.00 27.38
N GLU A 96 -13.57 -3.78 28.47
CA GLU A 96 -14.63 -3.82 29.47
C GLU A 96 -14.72 -2.45 30.15
N GLY A 97 -15.59 -1.58 29.64
CA GLY A 97 -15.91 -0.34 30.34
C GLY A 97 -16.24 0.83 29.43
N GLN A 98 -17.53 1.06 29.26
CA GLN A 98 -18.12 2.38 28.98
C GLN A 98 -17.55 3.14 27.76
N ALA A 99 -18.21 2.96 26.61
CA ALA A 99 -19.00 4.03 26.00
C ALA A 99 -19.55 3.58 24.65
N LYS A 100 -20.89 3.50 24.58
CA LYS A 100 -21.64 3.56 23.32
C LYS A 100 -21.41 4.94 22.67
N LEU A 101 -20.28 5.15 22.02
CA LEU A 101 -20.03 6.31 21.17
C LEU A 101 -20.32 5.92 19.72
N LYS A 102 -21.58 6.19 19.33
CA LYS A 102 -22.07 6.43 17.97
C LYS A 102 -21.31 5.70 16.86
N LEU A 103 -21.90 4.58 16.41
CA LEU A 103 -21.62 3.93 15.15
C LEU A 103 -21.96 4.91 13.99
N LYS A 104 -21.11 5.91 13.74
CA LYS A 104 -21.03 6.50 12.39
C LYS A 104 -20.62 5.34 11.51
N SER A 105 -21.38 5.06 10.45
CA SER A 105 -21.06 4.02 9.47
C SER A 105 -19.61 4.20 8.99
N LYS A 106 -18.67 3.53 9.67
CA LYS A 106 -17.25 3.54 9.30
C LYS A 106 -17.21 2.63 8.09
N SER A 107 -17.29 3.27 6.93
CA SER A 107 -17.13 2.66 5.63
C SER A 107 -15.94 1.69 5.65
N ALA A 108 -16.12 0.52 5.05
CA ALA A 108 -15.10 -0.51 4.95
C ALA A 108 -13.78 0.07 4.41
N PRO A 109 -12.61 -0.45 4.85
CA PRO A 109 -11.33 0.00 4.31
C PRO A 109 -11.27 -0.29 2.80
N ALA A 110 -10.72 0.65 2.03
CA ALA A 110 -10.65 0.52 0.58
C ALA A 110 -9.40 -0.24 0.11
N LEU A 111 -8.34 -0.23 0.93
CA LEU A 111 -7.02 -0.81 0.63
C LEU A 111 -6.75 -2.17 1.31
N LEU A 112 -7.62 -2.61 2.20
CA LEU A 112 -7.41 -3.80 3.03
C LEU A 112 -8.30 -4.96 2.59
N PRO A 113 -7.97 -6.20 3.03
CA PRO A 113 -8.57 -7.40 2.50
C PRO A 113 -10.09 -7.33 2.46
N SER A 114 -10.59 -7.38 1.24
CA SER A 114 -11.98 -7.73 0.94
C SER A 114 -11.96 -9.14 0.37
N ASN A 115 -13.11 -9.79 0.13
CA ASN A 115 -13.13 -11.15 -0.44
C ASN A 115 -12.55 -11.26 -1.88
N TYR A 116 -11.78 -10.26 -2.36
CA TYR A 116 -11.22 -10.16 -3.69
C TYR A 116 -9.85 -9.47 -3.67
N GLY A 117 -8.87 -10.06 -4.36
CA GLY A 117 -7.52 -9.53 -4.58
C GLY A 117 -7.52 -8.08 -5.09
N TYR A 118 -7.08 -7.15 -4.23
CA TYR A 118 -7.13 -5.72 -4.52
C TYR A 118 -6.08 -5.26 -5.53
N ALA A 119 -4.77 -5.51 -5.31
CA ALA A 119 -3.70 -4.98 -6.16
C ALA A 119 -2.77 -6.09 -6.71
N LEU A 120 -2.27 -5.92 -7.94
CA LEU A 120 -1.22 -6.80 -8.46
C LEU A 120 0.10 -6.55 -7.74
N ASN A 121 0.44 -5.27 -7.57
CA ASN A 121 1.70 -4.83 -7.02
C ASN A 121 1.47 -3.84 -5.86
N VAL A 122 2.28 -3.92 -4.82
CA VAL A 122 2.44 -2.85 -3.83
C VAL A 122 3.89 -2.39 -3.78
N CYS A 123 4.09 -1.09 -3.79
CA CYS A 123 5.39 -0.45 -3.82
C CYS A 123 5.53 0.49 -2.62
N ALA A 124 6.46 0.18 -1.71
CA ALA A 124 6.81 1.04 -0.58
C ALA A 124 7.96 1.97 -0.99
N ASP A 125 7.64 3.23 -1.26
CA ASP A 125 8.62 4.28 -1.51
C ASP A 125 9.16 4.88 -0.21
N GLU A 126 10.45 5.18 -0.20
CA GLU A 126 11.25 5.38 1.01
C GLU A 126 10.95 4.33 2.09
N ALA A 127 11.08 3.05 1.70
CA ALA A 127 10.71 1.89 2.51
C ALA A 127 11.33 1.85 3.93
N HIS A 128 12.41 2.58 4.19
CA HIS A 128 12.92 2.80 5.55
C HIS A 128 11.88 3.46 6.49
N THR A 129 10.76 3.97 5.98
CA THR A 129 9.63 4.46 6.76
C THR A 129 8.97 3.35 7.58
N ILE A 130 8.96 2.12 7.07
CA ILE A 130 8.44 0.92 7.76
C ILE A 130 9.55 0.09 8.40
N LYS A 131 10.67 0.71 8.80
CA LYS A 131 11.83 0.01 9.39
C LYS A 131 11.57 -0.69 10.73
N ASN A 132 10.50 -0.33 11.45
CA ASN A 132 10.13 -0.96 12.71
C ASN A 132 8.85 -1.79 12.56
N ALA A 133 9.00 -3.11 12.49
CA ALA A 133 7.94 -4.08 12.24
C ALA A 133 6.82 -4.06 13.30
N LYS A 134 7.10 -3.53 14.50
CA LYS A 134 6.12 -3.45 15.60
C LYS A 134 5.19 -2.24 15.49
N THR A 135 5.51 -1.28 14.64
CA THR A 135 4.67 -0.09 14.46
C THR A 135 3.39 -0.47 13.73
N LYS A 136 2.26 0.14 14.12
CA LYS A 136 0.98 -0.08 13.42
C LYS A 136 1.06 0.24 11.93
N GLY A 137 1.87 1.22 11.54
CA GLY A 137 2.06 1.56 10.13
C GLY A 137 2.78 0.46 9.34
N ALA A 138 3.84 -0.13 9.90
CA ALA A 138 4.53 -1.26 9.28
C ALA A 138 3.62 -2.50 9.19
N ILE A 139 2.90 -2.81 10.28
CA ILE A 139 1.92 -3.91 10.30
C ILE A 139 0.85 -3.67 9.22
N ALA A 140 0.23 -2.49 9.19
CA ALA A 140 -0.78 -2.14 8.20
C ALA A 140 -0.29 -2.29 6.76
N CYS A 141 0.97 -1.93 6.47
CA CYS A 141 1.56 -2.12 5.14
C CYS A 141 1.78 -3.59 4.79
N CYS A 142 2.10 -4.44 5.78
CA CYS A 142 2.26 -5.88 5.57
C CYS A 142 0.93 -6.59 5.32
N GLU A 143 -0.16 -6.04 5.85
CA GLU A 143 -1.54 -6.55 5.68
C GLU A 143 -2.21 -6.08 4.37
N LEU A 144 -1.54 -5.23 3.57
CA LEU A 144 -2.05 -4.85 2.25
C LEU A 144 -2.12 -6.07 1.32
N GLU A 145 -3.27 -6.24 0.67
CA GLU A 145 -3.50 -7.36 -0.24
C GLU A 145 -2.89 -7.10 -1.62
N ALA A 146 -1.72 -7.69 -1.87
CA ALA A 146 -1.00 -7.59 -3.13
C ALA A 146 -0.17 -8.83 -3.45
N LYS A 147 -0.10 -9.21 -4.73
CA LYS A 147 0.67 -10.38 -5.21
C LYS A 147 2.18 -10.13 -5.21
N TYR A 148 2.62 -9.01 -5.76
CA TYR A 148 4.03 -8.64 -5.84
C TYR A 148 4.31 -7.42 -4.96
N ARG A 149 5.47 -7.41 -4.30
CA ARG A 149 5.83 -6.38 -3.33
C ARG A 149 7.22 -5.83 -3.61
N TRP A 150 7.36 -4.50 -3.63
CA TRP A 150 8.61 -3.81 -3.93
C TRP A 150 8.95 -2.78 -2.85
N CYS A 151 10.23 -2.72 -2.46
CA CYS A 151 10.76 -1.66 -1.62
C CYS A 151 11.65 -0.75 -2.47
N LEU A 152 11.33 0.54 -2.53
CA LEU A 152 12.18 1.56 -3.13
C LEU A 152 12.80 2.37 -2.01
N THR A 153 14.10 2.19 -1.78
CA THR A 153 14.83 3.08 -0.86
C THR A 153 16.30 3.15 -1.22
N GLY A 154 16.90 4.33 -1.06
CA GLY A 154 18.35 4.49 -1.17
C GLY A 154 19.10 4.07 0.09
N THR A 155 18.39 3.75 1.18
CA THR A 155 18.96 3.48 2.51
C THR A 155 18.24 2.31 3.19
N PRO A 156 18.43 1.07 2.73
CA PRO A 156 17.71 -0.10 3.26
C PRO A 156 18.02 -0.38 4.72
N ILE A 157 19.19 0.04 5.22
CA ILE A 157 19.61 -0.03 6.62
C ILE A 157 20.14 1.34 7.01
N LYS A 158 19.72 1.84 8.16
CA LYS A 158 20.20 3.08 8.77
C LYS A 158 20.86 2.81 10.12
N ASN A 159 20.22 2.02 10.98
CA ASN A 159 20.65 1.89 12.38
C ASN A 159 21.10 0.48 12.74
N ASN A 160 20.28 -0.53 12.43
CA ASN A 160 20.54 -1.91 12.85
C ASN A 160 19.90 -2.91 11.88
N VAL A 161 20.30 -4.18 12.01
CA VAL A 161 19.87 -5.28 11.13
C VAL A 161 18.38 -5.59 11.27
N SER A 162 17.72 -5.22 12.39
CA SER A 162 16.28 -5.48 12.53
C SER A 162 15.42 -4.64 11.59
N GLU A 163 15.97 -3.57 11.02
CA GLU A 163 15.33 -2.81 9.94
C GLU A 163 15.14 -3.67 8.67
N LEU A 164 16.07 -4.59 8.37
CA LEU A 164 15.93 -5.54 7.27
C LEU A 164 14.81 -6.55 7.53
N HIS A 165 14.65 -7.02 8.77
CA HIS A 165 13.56 -7.95 9.12
C HIS A 165 12.20 -7.32 8.81
N SER A 166 12.03 -6.03 9.13
CA SER A 166 10.80 -5.31 8.80
C SER A 166 10.54 -5.23 7.29
N LEU A 167 11.59 -4.99 6.49
CA LEU A 167 11.47 -4.98 5.03
C LEU A 167 11.17 -6.37 4.46
N PHE A 168 11.81 -7.43 4.95
CA PHE A 168 11.52 -8.81 4.52
C PHE A 168 10.12 -9.26 4.91
N LYS A 169 9.64 -8.83 6.08
CA LYS A 169 8.25 -9.01 6.49
C LYS A 169 7.28 -8.34 5.54
N PHE A 170 7.54 -7.09 5.14
CA PHE A 170 6.75 -6.45 4.09
C PHE A 170 6.85 -7.20 2.76
N LEU A 171 8.03 -7.64 2.35
CA LEU A 171 8.20 -8.37 1.08
C LEU A 171 7.65 -9.80 1.09
N HIS A 172 7.17 -10.30 2.23
CA HIS A 172 6.73 -11.70 2.41
C HIS A 172 7.80 -12.74 2.01
N VAL A 173 9.08 -12.44 2.27
CA VAL A 173 10.19 -13.36 1.98
C VAL A 173 10.26 -14.45 3.05
N LYS A 174 9.92 -15.69 2.69
CA LYS A 174 10.05 -16.86 3.59
C LYS A 174 11.53 -17.24 3.78
N PRO A 175 11.96 -17.70 4.97
CA PRO A 175 11.21 -17.81 6.24
C PRO A 175 11.21 -16.52 7.09
N TYR A 176 11.63 -15.39 6.53
CA TYR A 176 11.87 -14.13 7.26
C TYR A 176 10.63 -13.24 7.36
N ASN A 177 9.45 -13.76 7.04
CA ASN A 177 8.18 -13.04 7.01
C ASN A 177 7.29 -13.27 8.24
N ASP A 178 7.77 -14.04 9.22
CA ASP A 178 7.12 -14.27 10.51
C ASP A 178 7.21 -13.01 11.41
#